data_AF-A0A9E1JAF0-F1
#
_entry.id   AF-A0A9E1JAF0-F1
#
_cell.length_a   1.000
_cell.length_b   1.000
_cell.length_c   1.000
_cell.angle_alpha   90.00
_cell.angle_beta   90.00
_cell.angle_gamma   90.00
#
_symmetry.space_group_name_H-M   'P 1'
#
loop_
_entity.id
_entity.type
_entity.pdbx_description
1 polymer ?
#
loop_
_entity_poly.entity_id
_entity_poly.type
_entity_poly.pdbx_seq_one_letter_code
_entity_poly.pdbx_strand_id
1 'polypeptide(L)'
;MSENKDDQAAGLPRSVEGFKTGICLVMFALQVWTVLTWHLDDAEIRGLFLGFVLLFAFAFYPATKKSRSMGAVAVDLAMVGLSLYVTLYVVFDFVEIFGRAGDINTQDYVVGSLAVLLVLEATRRTTGWALPVLSVVFILYPLAYGPYMPGVLNSSTFGFERVLTLLYLSMGGILGVAFKVTLEFIFLFIIFGAFLNRFGIAEFFIDFARAVAGTSRGGSAKVAVVASSLMGTVNGSATANVASTGVLTIPMMKREGFTPTFAGAVEAAASTGGQIMPPIMGAAAFLMVEFARIPYSEIIIHALLPAVFYFAMVWAAVHFEAIRLGLARAARETLPDIWPLLRSRGTAFLPIIFLTVMILFKQALMDSVLWSLVLTIVIAIVTPDLRKYVTFENLVGAVADGVKTSIPLLLASAC
;
A
#
# COMPACT_ATOMS: atom_id res chain seq x y z
N MET A 1 27.63 -4.10 7.04
CA MET A 1 28.45 -4.45 8.22
C MET A 1 27.82 -3.74 9.41
N SER A 2 27.55 -4.52 10.47
CA SER A 2 26.64 -4.27 11.61
C SER A 2 25.15 -4.11 11.26
N GLU A 3 24.60 -5.15 10.64
CA GLU A 3 23.18 -5.47 10.79
C GLU A 3 22.97 -5.85 12.26
N ASN A 4 22.05 -5.15 12.92
CA ASN A 4 21.77 -5.29 14.34
C ASN A 4 21.16 -6.68 14.56
N LYS A 5 21.98 -7.60 15.07
CA LYS A 5 21.60 -8.99 15.39
C LYS A 5 20.57 -9.12 16.52
N ASP A 6 20.06 -8.01 17.05
CA ASP A 6 19.14 -7.98 18.18
C ASP A 6 17.65 -7.95 17.77
N ASP A 7 17.31 -7.77 16.49
CA ASP A 7 15.91 -7.83 16.01
C ASP A 7 15.40 -9.27 15.76
N GLN A 8 16.24 -10.29 15.99
CA GLN A 8 15.86 -11.71 15.86
C GLN A 8 15.53 -12.40 17.20
N ALA A 9 15.51 -11.70 18.33
CA ALA A 9 15.40 -12.32 19.65
C ALA A 9 14.22 -11.79 20.51
N ALA A 10 13.00 -11.89 19.99
CA ALA A 10 11.79 -12.06 20.80
C ALA A 10 10.61 -12.50 19.90
N GLY A 11 10.71 -13.69 19.31
CA GLY A 11 9.57 -14.31 18.64
C GLY A 11 8.39 -14.34 19.62
N LEU A 12 7.29 -13.67 19.26
CA LEU A 12 6.05 -13.76 20.03
C LEU A 12 5.65 -15.24 20.16
N PRO A 13 4.99 -15.64 21.26
CA PRO A 13 4.50 -17.00 21.38
C PRO A 13 3.65 -17.35 20.15
N ARG A 14 3.86 -18.55 19.57
CA ARG A 14 3.22 -19.01 18.32
C ARG A 14 1.70 -18.82 18.29
N SER A 15 1.05 -18.84 19.47
CA SER A 15 -0.38 -18.57 19.62
C SER A 15 -0.79 -17.15 19.22
N VAL A 16 0.03 -16.14 19.52
CA VAL A 16 -0.27 -14.73 19.20
C VAL A 16 -0.04 -14.44 17.72
N GLU A 17 0.95 -15.08 17.11
CA GLU A 17 1.21 -14.96 15.67
C GLU A 17 0.11 -15.64 14.84
N GLY A 18 -0.36 -16.81 15.30
CA GLY A 18 -1.52 -17.48 14.73
C GLY A 18 -2.80 -16.64 14.81
N PHE A 19 -3.07 -16.02 15.96
CA PHE A 19 -4.22 -15.13 16.13
C PHE A 19 -4.19 -13.94 15.16
N LYS A 20 -3.05 -13.25 15.09
CA LYS A 20 -2.84 -12.12 14.17
C LYS A 20 -3.07 -12.50 12.71
N THR A 21 -2.55 -13.67 12.31
CA THR A 21 -2.72 -14.20 10.96
C THR A 21 -4.17 -14.56 10.67
N GLY A 22 -4.89 -15.13 11.65
CA GLY A 22 -6.31 -15.42 11.56
C GLY A 22 -7.14 -14.17 11.26
N ILE A 23 -6.87 -13.05 11.95
CA ILE A 23 -7.58 -11.80 11.67
C ILE A 23 -7.25 -11.28 10.25
N CYS A 24 -6.01 -11.45 9.75
CA CYS A 24 -5.65 -11.00 8.39
C CYS A 24 -6.48 -11.75 7.35
N LEU A 25 -6.64 -13.06 7.57
CA LEU A 25 -7.48 -13.91 6.74
C LEU A 25 -8.96 -13.49 6.82
N VAL A 26 -9.47 -13.10 8.00
CA VAL A 26 -10.84 -12.60 8.16
C VAL A 26 -11.03 -11.28 7.40
N MET A 27 -10.13 -10.31 7.51
CA MET A 27 -10.22 -9.06 6.73
C MET A 27 -10.20 -9.32 5.24
N PHE A 28 -9.32 -10.22 4.78
CA PHE A 28 -9.26 -10.59 3.37
C PHE A 28 -10.53 -11.29 2.91
N ALA A 29 -11.04 -12.25 3.69
CA ALA A 29 -12.28 -12.96 3.39
C ALA A 29 -13.49 -12.02 3.37
N LEU A 30 -13.55 -11.08 4.31
CA LEU A 30 -14.56 -10.03 4.33
C LEU A 30 -14.49 -9.21 3.04
N GLN A 31 -13.30 -8.75 2.65
CA GLN A 31 -13.13 -8.01 1.39
C GLN A 31 -13.61 -8.83 0.19
N VAL A 32 -13.17 -10.08 0.06
CA VAL A 32 -13.59 -10.95 -1.05
C VAL A 32 -15.10 -11.14 -1.05
N TRP A 33 -15.72 -11.35 0.12
CA TRP A 33 -17.17 -11.46 0.26
C TRP A 33 -17.87 -10.18 -0.21
N THR A 34 -17.37 -9.00 0.16
CA THR A 34 -17.96 -7.73 -0.26
C THR A 34 -17.85 -7.48 -1.77
N VAL A 35 -16.75 -7.90 -2.39
CA VAL A 35 -16.57 -7.81 -3.86
C VAL A 35 -17.55 -8.74 -4.56
N LEU A 36 -17.66 -9.99 -4.11
CA LEU A 36 -18.54 -10.99 -4.74
C LEU A 36 -20.02 -10.66 -4.60
N THR A 37 -20.41 -9.96 -3.53
CA THR A 37 -21.80 -9.57 -3.25
C THR A 37 -22.14 -8.16 -3.74
N TRP A 38 -21.18 -7.35 -4.17
CA TRP A 38 -21.35 -5.95 -4.61
C TRP A 38 -21.88 -4.98 -3.53
N HIS A 39 -21.58 -5.19 -2.24
CA HIS A 39 -22.15 -4.42 -1.11
C HIS A 39 -21.25 -3.31 -0.51
N LEU A 40 -20.19 -2.85 -1.17
CA LEU A 40 -19.19 -1.95 -0.53
C LEU A 40 -19.62 -0.52 -0.19
N ASP A 41 -20.76 -0.05 -0.72
CA ASP A 41 -21.19 1.33 -0.46
C ASP A 41 -21.87 1.52 0.91
N ASP A 42 -22.07 0.43 1.67
CA ASP A 42 -22.66 0.50 3.02
C ASP A 42 -21.63 1.01 4.02
N ALA A 43 -21.93 2.15 4.67
CA ALA A 43 -21.05 2.70 5.70
C ALA A 43 -20.85 1.75 6.90
N GLU A 44 -21.72 0.73 7.06
CA GLU A 44 -21.55 -0.38 8.01
C GLU A 44 -20.23 -1.10 7.78
N ILE A 45 -19.98 -1.47 6.52
CA ILE A 45 -18.80 -2.21 6.10
C ILE A 45 -17.56 -1.35 6.31
N ARG A 46 -17.62 -0.05 5.98
CA ARG A 46 -16.49 0.87 6.23
C ARG A 46 -16.18 1.00 7.71
N GLY A 47 -17.21 1.15 8.55
CA GLY A 47 -17.05 1.17 10.01
C GLY A 47 -16.39 -0.10 10.54
N LEU A 48 -16.83 -1.26 10.06
CA LEU A 48 -16.26 -2.56 10.39
C LEU A 48 -14.78 -2.66 9.98
N PHE A 49 -14.44 -2.24 8.75
CA PHE A 49 -13.07 -2.22 8.27
C PHE A 49 -12.18 -1.25 9.04
N LEU A 50 -12.65 -0.04 9.35
CA LEU A 50 -11.93 0.91 10.21
C LEU A 50 -11.62 0.28 11.56
N GLY A 51 -12.60 -0.40 12.14
CA GLY A 51 -12.45 -1.15 13.38
C GLY A 51 -11.35 -2.21 13.34
N PHE A 52 -11.35 -3.03 12.29
CA PHE A 52 -10.27 -3.99 12.07
C PHE A 52 -8.91 -3.29 11.90
N VAL A 53 -8.83 -2.25 11.09
CA VAL A 53 -7.58 -1.49 10.87
C VAL A 53 -7.03 -0.92 12.18
N LEU A 54 -7.86 -0.34 13.03
CA LEU A 54 -7.46 0.17 14.34
C LEU A 54 -6.99 -0.96 15.27
N LEU A 55 -7.74 -2.06 15.36
CA LEU A 55 -7.36 -3.23 16.14
C LEU A 55 -5.99 -3.77 15.70
N PHE A 56 -5.75 -3.82 14.40
CA PHE A 56 -4.48 -4.23 13.81
C PHE A 56 -3.35 -3.25 14.10
N ALA A 57 -3.60 -1.96 13.94
CA ALA A 57 -2.62 -0.92 14.20
C ALA A 57 -2.03 -1.05 15.61
N PHE A 58 -2.89 -1.20 16.62
CA PHE A 58 -2.45 -1.34 18.00
C PHE A 58 -1.88 -2.74 18.33
N ALA A 59 -2.33 -3.79 17.65
CA ALA A 59 -1.78 -5.13 17.84
C ALA A 59 -0.37 -5.31 17.21
N PHE A 60 -0.08 -4.62 16.11
CA PHE A 60 1.18 -4.75 15.36
C PHE A 60 2.19 -3.65 15.63
N TYR A 61 1.74 -2.44 15.95
CA TYR A 61 2.60 -1.28 16.16
C TYR A 61 2.56 -0.86 17.65
N PRO A 62 3.50 -1.37 18.46
CA PRO A 62 3.51 -1.10 19.91
C PRO A 62 3.81 0.37 20.21
N ALA A 63 3.33 0.85 21.36
CA ALA A 63 3.47 2.26 21.78
C ALA A 63 4.93 2.73 21.90
N THR A 64 5.86 1.84 22.30
CA THR A 64 7.28 2.15 22.49
C THR A 64 8.19 1.13 21.82
N LYS A 65 9.16 1.63 21.04
CA LYS A 65 10.21 0.80 20.38
C LYS A 65 11.24 0.24 21.37
N LYS A 66 11.38 0.84 22.56
CA LYS A 66 12.24 0.33 23.64
C LYS A 66 11.42 -0.55 24.57
N SER A 67 11.98 -1.72 24.92
CA SER A 67 11.56 -2.72 25.91
C SER A 67 10.09 -2.64 26.35
N ARG A 68 9.30 -3.69 26.05
CA ARG A 68 7.91 -3.86 26.48
C ARG A 68 7.81 -3.88 28.01
N SER A 69 7.75 -2.70 28.63
CA SER A 69 7.33 -2.58 30.02
C SER A 69 5.89 -3.08 30.14
N MET A 70 5.53 -3.63 31.29
CA MET A 70 4.17 -4.12 31.54
C MET A 70 3.12 -3.01 31.34
N GLY A 71 3.49 -1.75 31.61
CA GLY A 71 2.66 -0.59 31.32
C GLY A 71 2.43 -0.33 29.82
N ALA A 72 3.45 -0.51 28.97
CA ALA A 72 3.28 -0.34 27.52
C ALA A 72 2.32 -1.38 26.93
N VAL A 73 2.40 -2.63 27.39
CA VAL A 73 1.47 -3.70 26.98
C VAL A 73 0.05 -3.41 27.46
N ALA A 74 -0.13 -2.90 28.68
CA ALA A 74 -1.45 -2.51 29.19
C ALA A 74 -2.08 -1.37 28.37
N VAL A 75 -1.28 -0.38 27.96
CA VAL A 75 -1.74 0.70 27.07
C VAL A 75 -2.15 0.15 25.70
N ASP A 76 -1.34 -0.72 25.09
CA ASP A 76 -1.67 -1.33 23.81
C ASP A 76 -2.96 -2.18 23.90
N LEU A 77 -3.13 -2.94 24.98
CA LEU A 77 -4.34 -3.72 25.22
C LEU A 77 -5.58 -2.84 25.44
N ALA A 78 -5.43 -1.73 26.16
CA ALA A 78 -6.49 -0.75 26.34
C ALA A 78 -6.91 -0.11 25.01
N MET A 79 -5.95 0.26 24.15
CA MET A 79 -6.23 0.82 22.82
C MET A 79 -6.93 -0.21 21.91
N VAL A 80 -6.55 -1.49 21.99
CA VAL A 80 -7.26 -2.58 21.29
C VAL A 80 -8.70 -2.70 21.79
N GLY A 81 -8.91 -2.68 23.12
CA GLY A 81 -10.25 -2.74 23.72
C GLY A 81 -11.13 -1.55 23.33
N LEU A 82 -10.57 -0.34 23.32
CA LEU A 82 -11.27 0.88 22.88
C LEU A 82 -11.60 0.84 21.39
N SER A 83 -10.68 0.34 20.55
CA SER A 83 -10.94 0.16 19.12
C SER A 83 -12.06 -0.85 18.88
N LEU A 84 -12.07 -1.96 19.62
CA LEU A 84 -13.14 -2.95 19.57
C LEU A 84 -14.49 -2.32 19.98
N TYR A 85 -14.51 -1.51 21.04
CA TYR A 85 -15.72 -0.81 21.47
C TYR A 85 -16.26 0.13 20.39
N VAL A 86 -15.41 0.98 19.79
CA VAL A 86 -15.80 1.86 18.68
C VAL A 86 -16.37 1.04 17.51
N THR A 87 -15.73 -0.07 17.17
CA THR A 87 -16.19 -0.96 16.08
C THR A 87 -17.57 -1.54 16.36
N LEU A 88 -17.76 -2.11 17.55
CA LEU A 88 -19.03 -2.75 17.92
C LEU A 88 -20.16 -1.73 17.98
N TYR A 89 -19.89 -0.51 18.46
CA TYR A 89 -20.88 0.57 18.47
C TYR A 89 -21.38 0.90 17.06
N VAL A 90 -20.47 1.08 16.10
CA VAL A 90 -20.86 1.34 14.71
C VAL A 90 -21.68 0.18 14.14
N VAL A 91 -21.30 -1.08 14.41
CA VAL A 91 -21.99 -2.25 13.85
C VAL A 91 -23.40 -2.44 14.44
N PHE A 92 -23.57 -2.22 15.74
CA PHE A 92 -24.86 -2.48 16.40
C PHE A 92 -25.84 -1.31 16.28
N ASP A 93 -25.37 -0.06 16.35
CA ASP A 93 -26.24 1.13 16.32
C ASP A 93 -26.32 1.78 14.93
N PHE A 94 -25.76 1.17 13.88
CA PHE A 94 -25.68 1.78 12.55
C PHE A 94 -27.00 2.32 12.01
N VAL A 95 -28.04 1.47 12.04
CA VAL A 95 -29.36 1.80 11.50
C VAL A 95 -29.96 3.00 12.23
N GLU A 96 -29.75 3.09 13.54
CA GLU A 96 -30.24 4.22 14.31
C GLU A 96 -29.38 5.48 14.11
N ILE A 97 -28.05 5.35 14.01
CA ILE A 97 -27.13 6.46 13.74
C ILE A 97 -27.48 7.15 12.42
N PHE A 98 -27.70 6.37 11.36
CA PHE A 98 -28.12 6.90 10.06
C PHE A 98 -29.57 7.41 10.07
N GLY A 99 -30.46 6.72 10.80
CA GLY A 99 -31.85 7.14 10.99
C GLY A 99 -32.02 8.47 11.74
N ARG A 100 -31.06 8.84 12.60
CA ARG A 100 -31.04 10.10 13.36
C ARG A 100 -30.63 11.32 12.54
N ALA A 101 -30.15 11.15 11.30
CA ALA A 101 -29.85 12.22 10.34
C ALA A 101 -29.03 13.42 10.90
N GLY A 102 -28.15 13.17 11.87
CA GLY A 102 -27.29 14.19 12.49
C GLY A 102 -27.73 14.68 13.88
N ASP A 103 -28.79 14.11 14.46
CA ASP A 103 -29.11 14.28 15.88
C ASP A 103 -28.22 13.37 16.74
N ILE A 104 -27.16 13.96 17.30
CA ILE A 104 -26.08 13.23 17.99
C ILE A 104 -26.47 12.99 19.45
N ASN A 105 -26.48 11.72 19.87
CA ASN A 105 -26.61 11.39 21.28
C ASN A 105 -25.27 11.55 22.02
N THR A 106 -25.29 11.65 23.35
CA THR A 106 -24.08 11.73 24.19
C THR A 106 -23.13 10.55 23.92
N GLN A 107 -23.65 9.37 23.59
CA GLN A 107 -22.85 8.20 23.22
C GLN A 107 -22.14 8.37 21.87
N ASP A 108 -22.85 8.84 20.84
CA ASP A 108 -22.26 9.14 19.52
C ASP A 108 -21.10 10.14 19.65
N TYR A 109 -21.24 11.14 20.52
CA TYR A 109 -20.21 12.12 20.80
C TYR A 109 -18.96 11.53 21.47
N VAL A 110 -19.14 10.65 22.46
CA VAL A 110 -18.02 9.97 23.14
C VAL A 110 -17.29 9.03 22.18
N VAL A 111 -18.05 8.22 21.43
CA VAL A 111 -17.49 7.25 20.49
C VAL A 111 -16.79 7.94 19.33
N GLY A 112 -17.39 8.99 18.75
CA GLY A 112 -16.77 9.77 17.69
C GLY A 112 -15.47 10.44 18.13
N SER A 113 -15.45 11.01 19.34
CA SER A 113 -14.24 11.64 19.89
C SER A 113 -13.13 10.60 20.10
N LEU A 114 -13.50 9.43 20.62
CA LEU A 114 -12.59 8.31 20.80
C LEU A 114 -12.05 7.81 19.44
N ALA A 115 -12.90 7.69 18.42
CA ALA A 115 -12.50 7.27 17.08
C ALA A 115 -11.45 8.22 16.47
N VAL A 116 -11.68 9.54 16.55
CA VAL A 116 -10.71 10.56 16.08
C VAL A 116 -9.36 10.39 16.79
N LEU A 117 -9.36 10.26 18.11
CA LEU A 117 -8.13 10.09 18.89
C LEU A 117 -7.38 8.79 18.54
N LEU A 118 -8.13 7.68 18.38
CA LEU A 118 -7.55 6.40 18.00
C LEU A 118 -6.95 6.44 16.59
N VAL A 119 -7.62 7.08 15.62
CA VAL A 119 -7.10 7.24 14.25
C VAL A 119 -5.82 8.08 14.25
N LEU A 120 -5.79 9.21 14.97
CA LEU A 120 -4.59 10.05 15.08
C LEU A 120 -3.42 9.28 15.69
N GLU A 121 -3.66 8.56 16.79
CA GLU A 121 -2.62 7.79 17.48
C GLU A 121 -2.16 6.58 16.66
N ALA A 122 -3.07 5.85 16.01
CA ALA A 122 -2.74 4.75 15.12
C ALA A 122 -1.91 5.24 13.91
N THR A 123 -2.31 6.37 13.32
CA THR A 123 -1.57 6.99 12.20
C THR A 123 -0.19 7.46 12.64
N ARG A 124 -0.05 8.01 13.85
CA ARG A 124 1.24 8.37 14.44
C ARG A 124 2.17 7.18 14.59
N ARG A 125 1.66 6.04 15.05
CA ARG A 125 2.45 4.81 15.26
C ARG A 125 2.91 4.17 13.96
N THR A 126 2.12 4.29 12.90
CA THR A 126 2.37 3.62 11.60
C THR A 126 3.12 4.49 10.61
N THR A 127 2.71 5.76 10.43
CA THR A 127 3.25 6.68 9.42
C THR A 127 4.12 7.80 10.00
N GLY A 128 4.07 8.00 11.33
CA GLY A 128 4.81 9.07 12.02
C GLY A 128 3.98 10.33 12.24
N TRP A 129 4.63 11.43 12.63
CA TRP A 129 3.96 12.65 13.10
C TRP A 129 3.38 13.54 12.00
N ALA A 130 3.79 13.36 10.74
CA ALA A 130 3.44 14.29 9.67
C ALA A 130 1.92 14.39 9.43
N LEU A 131 1.24 13.25 9.25
CA LEU A 131 -0.21 13.22 9.01
C LEU A 131 -1.03 13.63 10.25
N PRO A 132 -0.80 13.09 11.45
CA PRO A 132 -1.57 13.49 12.63
C PRO A 132 -1.47 14.98 12.95
N VAL A 133 -0.28 15.57 12.81
CA VAL A 133 -0.09 17.02 13.03
C VAL A 133 -0.90 17.81 12.00
N LEU A 134 -0.86 17.39 10.73
CA LEU A 134 -1.64 18.02 9.67
C LEU A 134 -3.14 17.93 9.96
N SER A 135 -3.64 16.75 10.33
CA SER A 135 -5.06 16.53 10.66
C SER A 135 -5.49 17.37 11.86
N VAL A 136 -4.68 17.45 12.93
CA VAL A 136 -4.98 18.33 14.08
C VAL A 136 -5.07 19.79 13.66
N VAL A 137 -4.16 20.27 12.79
CA VAL A 137 -4.23 21.64 12.27
C VAL A 137 -5.55 21.87 11.51
N PHE A 138 -5.97 20.92 10.66
CA PHE A 138 -7.24 21.02 9.93
C PHE A 138 -8.49 20.83 10.80
N ILE A 139 -8.42 20.12 11.92
CA ILE A 139 -9.49 20.04 12.92
C ILE A 139 -9.61 21.36 13.69
N LEU A 140 -8.49 22.02 14.00
CA LEU A 140 -8.46 23.30 14.70
C LEU A 140 -8.91 24.47 13.79
N TYR A 141 -8.76 24.34 12.48
CA TYR A 141 -9.18 25.34 11.50
C TYR A 141 -10.66 25.75 11.64
N PRO A 142 -11.65 24.85 11.50
CA PRO A 142 -13.07 25.20 11.67
C PRO A 142 -13.45 25.54 13.12
N LEU A 143 -12.64 25.13 14.12
CA LEU A 143 -12.93 25.39 15.53
C LEU A 143 -12.56 26.81 15.97
N ALA A 144 -11.44 27.34 15.48
CA ALA A 144 -10.87 28.58 16.02
C ALA A 144 -10.37 29.55 14.95
N TYR A 145 -9.75 29.05 13.88
CA TYR A 145 -8.95 29.88 12.97
C TYR A 145 -9.67 30.29 11.68
N GLY A 146 -10.80 29.65 11.34
CA GLY A 146 -11.58 29.90 10.12
C GLY A 146 -11.87 31.38 9.84
N PRO A 147 -12.37 32.18 10.81
CA PRO A 147 -12.72 33.58 10.55
C PRO A 147 -11.51 34.49 10.33
N TYR A 148 -10.33 34.08 10.81
CA TYR A 148 -9.10 34.88 10.73
C TYR A 148 -8.34 34.64 9.42
N MET A 149 -8.79 33.71 8.59
CA MET A 149 -8.12 33.32 7.36
C MET A 149 -8.58 34.17 6.16
N PRO A 150 -7.66 34.54 5.25
CA PRO A 150 -7.95 35.44 4.16
C PRO A 150 -8.68 34.76 2.99
N GLY A 151 -9.55 35.51 2.31
CA GLY A 151 -10.15 35.13 1.03
C GLY A 151 -11.01 33.86 1.11
N VAL A 152 -10.74 32.89 0.23
CA VAL A 152 -11.48 31.62 0.13
C VAL A 152 -11.32 30.71 1.34
N LEU A 153 -10.33 30.99 2.19
CA LEU A 153 -10.12 30.27 3.45
C LEU A 153 -10.90 30.92 4.61
N ASN A 154 -11.67 31.97 4.37
CA ASN A 154 -12.53 32.52 5.40
C ASN A 154 -13.74 31.60 5.63
N SER A 155 -13.85 31.04 6.84
CA SER A 155 -14.96 30.17 7.21
C SER A 155 -15.51 30.52 8.59
N SER A 156 -16.82 30.32 8.78
CA SER A 156 -17.43 30.46 10.10
C SER A 156 -16.86 29.44 11.08
N THR A 157 -16.70 29.82 12.35
CA THR A 157 -16.39 28.84 13.40
C THR A 157 -17.56 27.89 13.60
N PHE A 158 -17.27 26.61 13.69
CA PHE A 158 -18.23 25.57 14.06
C PHE A 158 -18.01 25.13 15.51
N GLY A 159 -19.09 24.79 16.20
CA GLY A 159 -18.99 24.12 17.51
C GLY A 159 -18.32 22.76 17.38
N PHE A 160 -17.67 22.30 18.45
CA PHE A 160 -16.97 21.00 18.45
C PHE A 160 -17.89 19.83 18.08
N GLU A 161 -19.14 19.86 18.54
CA GLU A 161 -20.16 18.87 18.18
C GLU A 161 -20.33 18.77 16.65
N ARG A 162 -20.45 19.91 15.96
CA ARG A 162 -20.62 19.93 14.50
C ARG A 162 -19.37 19.43 13.78
N VAL A 163 -18.18 19.81 14.25
CA VAL A 163 -16.92 19.30 13.68
C VAL A 163 -16.84 17.79 13.86
N LEU A 164 -17.23 17.27 15.02
CA LEU A 164 -17.24 15.84 15.29
C LEU A 164 -18.24 15.09 14.41
N THR A 165 -19.44 15.65 14.18
CA THR A 165 -20.42 15.11 13.21
C THR A 165 -19.78 14.95 11.83
N LEU A 166 -19.05 15.98 11.38
CA LEU A 166 -18.42 15.99 10.06
C LEU A 166 -17.24 15.01 9.97
N LEU A 167 -16.52 14.80 11.06
CA LEU A 167 -15.39 13.85 11.08
C LEU A 167 -15.84 12.40 11.18
N TYR A 168 -16.88 12.10 11.97
CA TYR A 168 -17.23 10.72 12.28
C TYR A 168 -18.48 10.22 11.55
N LEU A 169 -19.51 11.06 11.41
CA LEU A 169 -20.81 10.66 10.88
C LEU A 169 -21.04 11.12 9.42
N SER A 170 -20.12 11.91 8.86
CA SER A 170 -20.21 12.35 7.46
C SER A 170 -19.32 11.51 6.55
N MET A 171 -19.76 11.38 5.29
CA MET A 171 -18.98 10.82 4.19
C MET A 171 -17.80 11.71 3.75
N GLY A 172 -17.55 12.84 4.42
CA GLY A 172 -16.38 13.70 4.24
C GLY A 172 -15.27 13.51 5.28
N GLY A 173 -15.49 12.70 6.32
CA GLY A 173 -14.55 12.50 7.44
C GLY A 173 -13.80 11.18 7.37
N ILE A 174 -13.61 10.53 8.52
CA ILE A 174 -12.84 9.30 8.71
C ILE A 174 -13.32 8.16 7.80
N LEU A 175 -14.64 7.97 7.69
CA LEU A 175 -15.27 6.95 6.82
C LEU A 175 -15.56 7.47 5.40
N GLY A 176 -14.97 8.61 5.05
CA GLY A 176 -15.28 9.32 3.84
C GLY A 176 -14.67 8.74 2.58
N VAL A 177 -14.71 9.55 1.53
CA VAL A 177 -14.30 9.17 0.16
C VAL A 177 -12.89 8.58 0.11
N ALA A 178 -11.92 9.17 0.83
CA ALA A 178 -10.54 8.67 0.82
C ALA A 178 -10.41 7.25 1.40
N PHE A 179 -11.08 6.99 2.52
CA PHE A 179 -11.11 5.68 3.15
C PHE A 179 -11.86 4.66 2.27
N LYS A 180 -13.01 5.05 1.71
CA LYS A 180 -13.76 4.27 0.70
C LYS A 180 -12.86 3.84 -0.45
N VAL A 181 -12.22 4.78 -1.14
CA VAL A 181 -11.33 4.52 -2.29
C VAL A 181 -10.18 3.58 -1.92
N THR A 182 -9.64 3.70 -0.71
CA THR A 182 -8.53 2.86 -0.24
C THR A 182 -8.97 1.43 0.01
N LEU A 183 -10.12 1.24 0.67
CA LEU A 183 -10.72 -0.08 0.84
C LEU A 183 -11.14 -0.68 -0.50
N GLU A 184 -11.71 0.14 -1.37
CA GLU A 184 -12.31 -0.37 -2.59
C GLU A 184 -11.26 -0.74 -3.64
N PHE A 185 -10.28 0.13 -3.85
CA PHE A 185 -9.31 -0.12 -4.90
C PHE A 185 -8.01 -0.63 -4.29
N ILE A 186 -7.39 0.15 -3.42
CA ILE A 186 -5.98 -0.03 -3.03
C ILE A 186 -5.75 -1.34 -2.27
N PHE A 187 -6.66 -1.74 -1.37
CA PHE A 187 -6.47 -2.89 -0.50
C PHE A 187 -6.23 -4.21 -1.26
N LEU A 188 -7.06 -4.52 -2.27
CA LEU A 188 -6.89 -5.73 -3.08
C LEU A 188 -5.66 -5.68 -3.97
N PHE A 189 -5.31 -4.51 -4.52
CA PHE A 189 -4.08 -4.35 -5.32
C PHE A 189 -2.82 -4.62 -4.48
N ILE A 190 -2.79 -4.18 -3.22
CA ILE A 190 -1.66 -4.46 -2.31
C ILE A 190 -1.55 -5.96 -2.02
N ILE A 191 -2.67 -6.64 -1.78
CA ILE A 191 -2.67 -8.09 -1.57
C ILE A 191 -2.21 -8.81 -2.85
N PHE A 192 -2.71 -8.41 -4.02
CA PHE A 192 -2.24 -8.93 -5.30
C PHE A 192 -0.73 -8.77 -5.46
N GLY A 193 -0.17 -7.59 -5.18
CA GLY A 193 1.28 -7.37 -5.17
C GLY A 193 2.03 -8.26 -4.18
N ALA A 194 1.47 -8.50 -2.99
CA ALA A 194 2.06 -9.39 -1.99
C ALA A 194 2.09 -10.86 -2.47
N PHE A 195 1.05 -11.33 -3.18
CA PHE A 195 1.04 -12.65 -3.82
C PHE A 195 2.12 -12.76 -4.91
N LEU A 196 2.24 -11.76 -5.77
CA LEU A 196 3.27 -11.75 -6.81
C LEU A 196 4.68 -11.80 -6.19
N ASN A 197 4.92 -11.04 -5.12
CA ASN A 197 6.19 -11.06 -4.40
C ASN A 197 6.50 -12.43 -3.77
N ARG A 198 5.54 -13.03 -3.05
CA ARG A 198 5.71 -14.35 -2.40
C ARG A 198 5.91 -15.49 -3.41
N PHE A 199 5.40 -15.34 -4.63
CA PHE A 199 5.59 -16.33 -5.70
C PHE A 199 6.88 -16.12 -6.51
N GLY A 200 7.77 -15.22 -6.09
CA GLY A 200 9.09 -15.02 -6.70
C GLY A 200 9.06 -14.23 -8.00
N ILE A 201 7.97 -13.51 -8.30
CA ILE A 201 7.84 -12.73 -9.54
C ILE A 201 8.77 -11.50 -9.51
N ALA A 202 9.04 -10.96 -8.31
CA ALA A 202 10.04 -9.90 -8.12
C ALA A 202 11.43 -10.28 -8.61
N GLU A 203 11.89 -11.49 -8.26
CA GLU A 203 13.19 -12.02 -8.71
C GLU A 203 13.21 -12.18 -10.23
N PHE A 204 12.12 -12.69 -10.79
CA PHE A 204 11.97 -12.82 -12.24
C PHE A 204 12.08 -11.46 -12.97
N PHE A 205 11.49 -10.39 -12.45
CA PHE A 205 11.62 -9.06 -13.06
C PHE A 205 13.03 -8.50 -13.00
N ILE A 206 13.77 -8.80 -11.93
CA ILE A 206 15.18 -8.42 -11.84
C ILE A 206 16.00 -9.19 -12.88
N ASP A 207 15.79 -10.50 -13.01
CA ASP A 207 16.49 -11.32 -14.02
C ASP A 207 16.12 -10.91 -15.45
N PHE A 208 14.85 -10.57 -15.69
CA PHE A 208 14.41 -10.04 -16.97
C PHE A 208 15.08 -8.68 -17.26
N ALA A 209 15.10 -7.78 -16.29
CA ALA A 209 15.78 -6.50 -16.40
C ALA A 209 17.29 -6.69 -16.68
N ARG A 210 17.96 -7.65 -16.02
CA ARG A 210 19.36 -8.04 -16.29
C ARG A 210 19.55 -8.50 -17.74
N ALA A 211 18.65 -9.35 -18.24
CA ALA A 211 18.72 -9.87 -19.59
C ALA A 211 18.58 -8.77 -20.67
N VAL A 212 17.71 -7.78 -20.41
CA VAL A 212 17.40 -6.66 -21.32
C VAL A 212 18.44 -5.54 -21.24
N ALA A 213 18.82 -5.11 -20.03
CA ALA A 213 19.59 -3.89 -19.80
C ALA A 213 21.05 -4.14 -19.41
N GLY A 214 21.40 -5.35 -18.99
CA GLY A 214 22.70 -5.64 -18.36
C GLY A 214 23.92 -5.45 -19.26
N THR A 215 23.78 -5.60 -20.58
CA THR A 215 24.88 -5.41 -21.55
C THR A 215 25.19 -3.94 -21.81
N SER A 216 24.30 -3.04 -21.41
CA SER A 216 24.48 -1.62 -21.64
C SER A 216 25.51 -1.02 -20.67
N ARG A 217 26.09 0.11 -21.05
CA ARG A 217 27.00 0.85 -20.17
C ARG A 217 26.22 1.40 -18.97
N GLY A 218 26.70 1.14 -17.76
CA GLY A 218 25.95 1.39 -16.51
C GLY A 218 24.85 0.36 -16.29
N GLY A 219 25.14 -0.91 -16.60
CA GLY A 219 24.16 -1.97 -16.75
C GLY A 219 23.35 -2.19 -15.48
N SER A 220 23.99 -2.29 -14.31
CA SER A 220 23.32 -2.49 -13.03
C SER A 220 22.32 -1.39 -12.66
N ALA A 221 22.63 -0.14 -12.98
CA ALA A 221 21.75 0.98 -12.70
C ALA A 221 20.55 1.02 -13.65
N LYS A 222 20.74 0.65 -14.92
CA LYS A 222 19.65 0.49 -15.89
C LYS A 222 18.76 -0.72 -15.59
N VAL A 223 19.36 -1.80 -15.09
CA VAL A 223 18.62 -2.93 -14.52
C VAL A 223 17.74 -2.45 -13.36
N ALA A 224 18.26 -1.58 -12.47
CA ALA A 224 17.47 -1.00 -11.39
C ALA A 224 16.26 -0.20 -11.91
N VAL A 225 16.47 0.62 -12.94
CA VAL A 225 15.39 1.40 -13.58
C VAL A 225 14.32 0.49 -14.17
N VAL A 226 14.69 -0.53 -14.95
CA VAL A 226 13.72 -1.45 -15.58
C VAL A 226 13.03 -2.32 -14.55
N ALA A 227 13.77 -2.91 -13.60
CA ALA A 227 13.19 -3.71 -12.54
C ALA A 227 12.21 -2.90 -11.68
N SER A 228 12.57 -1.66 -11.31
CA SER A 228 11.68 -0.75 -10.58
C SER A 228 10.44 -0.37 -11.39
N SER A 229 10.57 -0.17 -12.70
CA SER A 229 9.43 0.11 -13.57
C SER A 229 8.44 -1.06 -13.58
N LEU A 230 8.93 -2.29 -13.76
CA LEU A 230 8.12 -3.51 -13.74
C LEU A 230 7.49 -3.75 -12.36
N MET A 231 8.24 -3.57 -11.28
CA MET A 231 7.70 -3.70 -9.92
C MET A 231 6.70 -2.59 -9.59
N GLY A 232 6.87 -1.40 -10.17
CA GLY A 232 5.90 -0.30 -10.14
C GLY A 232 4.55 -0.69 -10.74
N THR A 233 4.54 -1.47 -11.84
CA THR A 233 3.30 -2.02 -12.40
C THR A 233 2.57 -2.95 -11.43
N VAL A 234 3.26 -3.47 -10.40
CA VAL A 234 2.76 -4.48 -9.45
C VAL A 234 2.29 -3.91 -8.12
N ASN A 235 3.01 -2.97 -7.52
CA ASN A 235 2.71 -2.54 -6.15
C ASN A 235 2.36 -1.05 -6.03
N GLY A 236 2.61 -0.24 -7.07
CA GLY A 236 2.27 1.19 -7.06
C GLY A 236 2.92 2.00 -5.92
N SER A 237 3.90 1.43 -5.22
CA SER A 237 4.41 1.94 -3.95
C SER A 237 5.92 2.10 -4.01
N ALA A 238 6.37 3.35 -3.84
CA ALA A 238 7.78 3.68 -3.86
C ALA A 238 8.56 2.96 -2.75
N THR A 239 7.99 2.87 -1.54
CA THR A 239 8.65 2.20 -0.41
C THR A 239 8.71 0.69 -0.60
N ALA A 240 7.66 0.07 -1.14
CA ALA A 240 7.64 -1.36 -1.44
C ALA A 240 8.61 -1.72 -2.57
N ASN A 241 8.70 -0.87 -3.60
CA ASN A 241 9.71 -1.01 -4.66
C ASN A 241 11.12 -0.99 -4.09
N VAL A 242 11.51 0.06 -3.34
CA VAL A 242 12.86 0.12 -2.74
C VAL A 242 13.13 -1.07 -1.83
N ALA A 243 12.15 -1.54 -1.06
CA ALA A 243 12.30 -2.70 -0.19
C ALA A 243 12.49 -4.02 -0.97
N SER A 244 12.01 -4.10 -2.22
CA SER A 244 12.08 -5.31 -3.04
C SER A 244 13.27 -5.28 -4.00
N THR A 245 13.38 -4.25 -4.84
CA THR A 245 14.45 -4.11 -5.84
C THR A 245 15.71 -3.55 -5.23
N GLY A 246 15.60 -2.54 -4.36
CA GLY A 246 16.72 -1.79 -3.78
C GLY A 246 17.72 -2.65 -3.02
N VAL A 247 17.24 -3.70 -2.35
CA VAL A 247 18.09 -4.66 -1.62
C VAL A 247 19.10 -5.34 -2.55
N LEU A 248 18.74 -5.55 -3.81
CA LEU A 248 19.58 -6.20 -4.81
C LEU A 248 20.27 -5.18 -5.72
N THR A 249 19.56 -4.15 -6.16
CA THR A 249 20.06 -3.17 -7.15
C THR A 249 21.09 -2.21 -6.56
N ILE A 250 20.92 -1.75 -5.32
CA ILE A 250 21.87 -0.82 -4.69
C ILE A 250 23.26 -1.47 -4.51
N PRO A 251 23.39 -2.67 -3.94
CA PRO A 251 24.69 -3.34 -3.87
C PRO A 251 25.28 -3.65 -5.25
N MET A 252 24.45 -4.00 -6.24
CA MET A 252 24.91 -4.23 -7.62
C MET A 252 25.52 -2.97 -8.24
N MET A 253 24.85 -1.82 -8.13
CA MET A 253 25.35 -0.54 -8.61
C MET A 253 26.68 -0.15 -7.97
N LYS A 254 26.78 -0.35 -6.64
CA LYS A 254 28.02 -0.08 -5.90
C LYS A 254 29.18 -0.98 -6.34
N ARG A 255 28.92 -2.25 -6.67
CA ARG A 255 29.95 -3.19 -7.16
C ARG A 255 30.42 -2.84 -8.58
N GLU A 256 29.55 -2.30 -9.42
CA GLU A 256 29.93 -1.84 -10.77
C GLU A 256 30.79 -0.58 -10.74
N GLY A 257 30.68 0.24 -9.68
CA GLY A 257 31.51 1.43 -9.48
C GLY A 257 30.74 2.74 -9.27
N PHE A 258 29.40 2.69 -9.17
CA PHE A 258 28.63 3.88 -8.79
C PHE A 258 28.87 4.26 -7.33
N THR A 259 28.83 5.57 -7.04
CA THR A 259 28.91 6.06 -5.67
C THR A 259 27.70 5.59 -4.86
N PRO A 260 27.84 5.34 -3.54
CA PRO A 260 26.72 4.93 -2.70
C PRO A 260 25.54 5.90 -2.73
N THR A 261 25.83 7.21 -2.84
CA THR A 261 24.84 8.28 -2.93
C THR A 261 24.07 8.22 -4.25
N PHE A 262 24.76 8.06 -5.38
CA PHE A 262 24.12 7.94 -6.68
C PHE A 262 23.28 6.66 -6.78
N ALA A 263 23.79 5.53 -6.28
CA ALA A 263 23.04 4.27 -6.27
C ALA A 263 21.73 4.38 -5.47
N GLY A 264 21.76 5.02 -4.29
CA GLY A 264 20.56 5.29 -3.52
C GLY A 264 19.60 6.27 -4.21
N ALA A 265 20.13 7.31 -4.85
CA ALA A 265 19.32 8.29 -5.58
C ALA A 265 18.62 7.69 -6.80
N VAL A 266 19.31 6.86 -7.59
CA VAL A 266 18.72 6.16 -8.75
C VAL A 266 17.60 5.23 -8.30
N GLU A 267 17.83 4.43 -7.26
CA GLU A 267 16.81 3.52 -6.76
C GLU A 267 15.58 4.27 -6.23
N ALA A 268 15.80 5.34 -5.46
CA ALA A 268 14.72 6.18 -4.94
C ALA A 268 13.92 6.85 -6.07
N ALA A 269 14.60 7.40 -7.08
CA ALA A 269 13.96 8.03 -8.23
C ALA A 269 13.18 7.00 -9.08
N ALA A 270 13.82 5.87 -9.43
CA ALA A 270 13.17 4.82 -10.22
C ALA A 270 11.96 4.22 -9.49
N SER A 271 12.09 3.98 -8.18
CA SER A 271 10.99 3.44 -7.36
C SER A 271 9.82 4.41 -7.24
N THR A 272 10.09 5.72 -7.12
CA THR A 272 9.05 6.77 -7.09
C THR A 272 8.25 6.79 -8.39
N GLY A 273 8.90 6.54 -9.53
CA GLY A 273 8.23 6.40 -10.83
C GLY A 273 7.17 5.29 -10.86
N GLY A 274 7.25 4.30 -9.96
CA GLY A 274 6.23 3.27 -9.80
C GLY A 274 4.84 3.82 -9.43
N GLN A 275 4.77 4.99 -8.80
CA GLN A 275 3.49 5.64 -8.46
C GLN A 275 2.72 6.15 -9.68
N ILE A 276 3.38 6.31 -10.83
CA ILE A 276 2.71 6.74 -12.08
C ILE A 276 2.68 5.63 -13.14
N MET A 277 3.30 4.47 -12.87
CA MET A 277 3.41 3.37 -13.81
C MET A 277 2.11 2.52 -13.82
N PRO A 278 1.41 2.41 -14.96
CA PRO A 278 0.26 1.52 -15.10
C PRO A 278 0.60 0.04 -14.95
N PRO A 279 -0.36 -0.85 -14.59
CA PRO A 279 -1.78 -0.59 -14.39
C PRO A 279 -2.18 -0.38 -12.92
N ILE A 280 -1.24 -0.39 -11.96
CA ILE A 280 -1.59 -0.32 -10.52
C ILE A 280 -1.43 1.10 -9.98
N MET A 281 -0.30 1.77 -10.29
CA MET A 281 -0.05 3.17 -9.91
C MET A 281 -0.21 3.45 -8.40
N GLY A 282 0.08 4.67 -7.97
CA GLY A 282 -0.07 5.11 -6.59
C GLY A 282 -1.51 5.43 -6.21
N ALA A 283 -1.74 5.56 -4.90
CA ALA A 283 -3.05 5.87 -4.29
C ALA A 283 -3.79 7.06 -4.95
N ALA A 284 -3.04 8.07 -5.40
CA ALA A 284 -3.58 9.27 -6.05
C ALA A 284 -4.38 8.96 -7.32
N ALA A 285 -3.99 7.93 -8.10
CA ALA A 285 -4.71 7.55 -9.31
C ALA A 285 -6.14 7.06 -9.00
N PHE A 286 -6.32 6.36 -7.87
CA PHE A 286 -7.63 5.90 -7.43
C PHE A 286 -8.50 7.04 -6.90
N LEU A 287 -7.90 8.02 -6.21
CA LEU A 287 -8.62 9.24 -5.82
C LEU A 287 -9.09 10.04 -7.03
N MET A 288 -8.32 10.07 -8.12
CA MET A 288 -8.75 10.72 -9.36
C MET A 288 -9.99 10.06 -9.97
N VAL A 289 -10.14 8.72 -9.91
CA VAL A 289 -11.37 8.04 -10.37
C VAL A 289 -12.58 8.60 -9.66
N GLU A 290 -12.48 8.75 -8.34
CA GLU A 290 -13.61 9.14 -7.51
C GLU A 290 -13.92 10.64 -7.59
N PHE A 291 -12.90 11.50 -7.59
CA PHE A 291 -13.09 12.95 -7.67
C PHE A 291 -13.37 13.46 -9.09
N ALA A 292 -12.64 12.96 -10.09
CA ALA A 292 -12.81 13.39 -11.47
C ALA A 292 -13.92 12.61 -12.19
N ARG A 293 -14.45 11.54 -11.57
CA ARG A 293 -15.52 10.68 -12.12
C ARG A 293 -15.19 10.12 -13.51
N ILE A 294 -13.91 9.94 -13.80
CA ILE A 294 -13.43 9.32 -15.05
C ILE A 294 -13.06 7.86 -14.79
N PRO A 295 -13.30 6.96 -15.77
CA PRO A 295 -12.89 5.57 -15.65
C PRO A 295 -11.38 5.43 -15.43
N TYR A 296 -10.97 4.51 -14.56
CA TYR A 296 -9.55 4.23 -14.32
C TYR A 296 -8.79 3.81 -15.58
N SER A 297 -9.48 3.20 -16.56
CA SER A 297 -8.93 2.85 -17.86
C SER A 297 -8.41 4.07 -18.63
N GLU A 298 -9.08 5.21 -18.52
CA GLU A 298 -8.64 6.46 -19.15
C GLU A 298 -7.42 7.03 -18.40
N ILE A 299 -7.42 6.95 -17.07
CA ILE A 299 -6.29 7.38 -16.24
C ILE A 299 -5.02 6.61 -16.61
N ILE A 300 -5.08 5.27 -16.74
CA ILE A 300 -3.89 4.47 -17.10
C ILE A 300 -3.38 4.78 -18.51
N ILE A 301 -4.28 5.07 -19.47
CA ILE A 301 -3.90 5.45 -20.83
C ILE A 301 -3.19 6.80 -20.81
N HIS A 302 -3.73 7.78 -20.08
CA HIS A 302 -3.12 9.10 -19.93
C HIS A 302 -1.80 9.06 -19.16
N ALA A 303 -1.66 8.16 -18.18
CA ALA A 303 -0.45 8.02 -17.37
C ALA A 303 0.69 7.29 -18.10
N LEU A 304 0.40 6.49 -19.13
CA LEU A 304 1.40 5.71 -19.86
C LEU A 304 2.51 6.59 -20.44
N LEU A 305 2.15 7.69 -21.11
CA LEU A 305 3.12 8.58 -21.74
C LEU A 305 4.02 9.30 -20.70
N PRO A 306 3.47 9.94 -19.64
CA PRO A 306 4.27 10.46 -18.53
C PRO A 306 5.18 9.41 -17.89
N ALA A 307 4.70 8.19 -17.67
CA ALA A 307 5.48 7.13 -17.07
C ALA A 307 6.67 6.75 -17.95
N VAL A 308 6.45 6.55 -19.25
CA VAL A 308 7.54 6.24 -20.21
C VAL A 308 8.57 7.36 -20.22
N PHE A 309 8.15 8.63 -20.28
CA PHE A 309 9.08 9.76 -20.23
C PHE A 309 9.86 9.83 -18.91
N TYR A 310 9.20 9.60 -17.77
CA TYR A 310 9.85 9.57 -16.48
C TYR A 310 10.98 8.54 -16.43
N PHE A 311 10.68 7.28 -16.78
CA PHE A 311 11.69 6.23 -16.78
C PHE A 311 12.76 6.43 -17.85
N ALA A 312 12.42 7.00 -19.02
CA ALA A 312 13.39 7.39 -20.03
C ALA A 312 14.37 8.47 -19.54
N MET A 313 13.89 9.45 -18.78
CA MET A 313 14.73 10.49 -18.17
C MET A 313 15.66 9.91 -17.11
N VAL A 314 15.16 9.04 -16.22
CA VAL A 314 16.01 8.37 -15.21
C VAL A 314 17.04 7.48 -15.91
N TRP A 315 16.64 6.74 -16.94
CA TRP A 315 17.54 5.93 -17.75
C TRP A 315 18.63 6.75 -18.43
N ALA A 316 18.28 7.91 -18.99
CA ALA A 316 19.24 8.82 -19.63
C ALA A 316 20.23 9.38 -18.60
N ALA A 317 19.76 9.83 -17.43
CA ALA A 317 20.61 10.31 -16.35
C ALA A 317 21.64 9.26 -15.91
N VAL A 318 21.20 8.01 -15.72
CA VAL A 318 22.08 6.87 -15.45
C VAL A 318 23.08 6.64 -16.57
N HIS A 319 22.63 6.72 -17.82
CA HIS A 319 23.50 6.50 -18.97
C HIS A 319 24.64 7.52 -19.05
N PHE A 320 24.33 8.81 -18.88
CA PHE A 320 25.33 9.87 -18.91
C PHE A 320 26.29 9.80 -17.72
N GLU A 321 25.80 9.47 -16.52
CA GLU A 321 26.68 9.28 -15.36
C GLU A 321 27.62 8.08 -15.54
N ALA A 322 27.13 6.96 -16.11
CA ALA A 322 27.98 5.83 -16.43
C ALA A 322 29.06 6.16 -17.48
N ILE A 323 28.75 7.06 -18.42
CA ILE A 323 29.73 7.57 -19.39
C ILE A 323 30.78 8.41 -18.67
N ARG A 324 30.34 9.35 -17.83
CA ARG A 324 31.21 10.23 -17.04
C ARG A 324 32.18 9.46 -16.15
N LEU A 325 31.71 8.39 -15.51
CA LEU A 325 32.49 7.53 -14.62
C LEU A 325 33.38 6.52 -15.34
N GLY A 326 33.34 6.44 -16.68
CA GLY A 326 34.22 5.50 -17.39
C GLY A 326 33.80 4.02 -17.25
N LEU A 327 32.58 3.73 -16.77
CA LEU A 327 32.18 2.35 -16.45
C LEU A 327 32.16 1.45 -17.69
N ALA A 328 32.64 0.22 -17.53
CA ALA A 328 32.68 -0.80 -18.58
C ALA A 328 31.30 -1.45 -18.81
N ARG A 329 31.15 -2.14 -19.94
CA ARG A 329 29.95 -2.97 -20.20
C ARG A 329 30.19 -4.36 -19.61
N ALA A 330 29.15 -4.97 -19.04
CA ALA A 330 29.23 -6.36 -18.59
C ALA A 330 29.42 -7.31 -19.79
N ALA A 331 30.20 -8.37 -19.60
CA ALA A 331 30.34 -9.44 -20.58
C ALA A 331 29.00 -10.17 -20.74
N ARG A 332 28.54 -10.36 -21.99
CA ARG A 332 27.23 -10.96 -22.29
C ARG A 332 27.07 -12.34 -21.65
N GLU A 333 28.15 -13.11 -21.56
CA GLU A 333 28.19 -14.47 -21.00
C GLU A 333 27.81 -14.54 -19.51
N THR A 334 27.92 -13.43 -18.78
CA THR A 334 27.57 -13.37 -17.35
C THR A 334 26.10 -13.03 -17.10
N LEU A 335 25.33 -12.77 -18.16
CA LEU A 335 23.95 -12.31 -18.08
C LEU A 335 22.98 -13.42 -18.52
N PRO A 336 21.77 -13.48 -17.92
CA PRO A 336 20.76 -14.43 -18.35
C PRO A 336 20.30 -14.12 -19.78
N ASP A 337 20.06 -15.17 -20.57
CA ASP A 337 19.47 -15.02 -21.89
C ASP A 337 17.96 -14.79 -21.84
N ILE A 338 17.49 -13.85 -22.64
CA ILE A 338 16.09 -13.40 -22.65
C ILE A 338 15.14 -14.53 -23.06
N TRP A 339 15.46 -15.25 -24.13
CA TRP A 339 14.56 -16.26 -24.69
C TRP A 339 14.36 -17.48 -23.79
N PRO A 340 15.42 -18.11 -23.23
CA PRO A 340 15.25 -19.17 -22.25
C PRO A 340 14.50 -18.71 -21.00
N LEU A 341 14.78 -17.48 -20.52
CA LEU A 341 14.12 -16.92 -19.34
C LEU A 341 12.62 -16.68 -19.56
N LEU A 342 12.24 -16.13 -20.71
CA LEU A 342 10.83 -15.94 -21.07
C LEU A 342 10.12 -17.28 -21.26
N ARG A 343 10.79 -18.30 -21.80
CA ARG A 343 10.20 -19.62 -22.00
C ARG A 343 9.96 -20.36 -20.67
N SER A 344 10.85 -20.19 -19.68
CA SER A 344 10.71 -20.86 -18.39
C SER A 344 9.79 -20.10 -17.42
N ARG A 345 9.96 -18.78 -17.33
CA ARG A 345 9.31 -17.94 -16.30
C ARG A 345 8.44 -16.81 -16.84
N GLY A 346 8.29 -16.69 -18.16
CA GLY A 346 7.48 -15.64 -18.79
C GLY A 346 5.99 -15.67 -18.43
N THR A 347 5.49 -16.79 -17.90
CA THR A 347 4.13 -16.89 -17.36
C THR A 347 3.87 -15.92 -16.20
N ALA A 348 4.92 -15.44 -15.52
CA ALA A 348 4.82 -14.42 -14.48
C ALA A 348 4.30 -13.06 -14.97
N PHE A 349 4.37 -12.76 -16.27
CA PHE A 349 3.77 -11.54 -16.83
C PHE A 349 2.26 -11.65 -17.04
N LEU A 350 1.72 -12.87 -17.18
CA LEU A 350 0.33 -13.08 -17.56
C LEU A 350 -0.68 -12.47 -16.57
N PRO A 351 -0.51 -12.55 -15.23
CA PRO A 351 -1.45 -11.90 -14.31
C PRO A 351 -1.54 -10.38 -14.50
N ILE A 352 -0.42 -9.72 -14.75
CA ILE A 352 -0.37 -8.25 -14.93
C ILE A 352 -0.93 -7.86 -16.29
N ILE A 353 -0.62 -8.64 -17.34
CA ILE A 353 -1.20 -8.43 -18.67
C ILE A 353 -2.72 -8.62 -18.60
N PHE A 354 -3.18 -9.69 -17.96
CA PHE A 354 -4.60 -9.97 -17.77
C PHE A 354 -5.31 -8.87 -17.00
N LEU A 355 -4.74 -8.42 -15.87
CA LEU A 355 -5.21 -7.27 -15.10
C LEU A 355 -5.35 -6.01 -15.98
N THR A 356 -4.29 -5.68 -16.71
CA THR A 356 -4.27 -4.51 -17.61
C THR A 356 -5.37 -4.61 -18.66
N VAL A 357 -5.51 -5.78 -19.28
CA VAL A 357 -6.52 -6.04 -20.33
C VAL A 357 -7.93 -5.89 -19.76
N MET A 358 -8.23 -6.47 -18.59
CA MET A 358 -9.55 -6.32 -17.96
C MET A 358 -9.89 -4.85 -17.67
N ILE A 359 -8.93 -4.10 -17.13
CA ILE A 359 -9.09 -2.66 -16.88
C ILE A 359 -9.35 -1.91 -18.19
N LEU A 360 -8.58 -2.19 -19.26
CA LEU A 360 -8.77 -1.55 -20.57
C LEU A 360 -10.14 -1.87 -21.19
N PHE A 361 -10.69 -3.05 -20.93
CA PHE A 361 -12.07 -3.42 -21.29
C PHE A 361 -13.14 -2.82 -20.36
N LYS A 362 -12.77 -1.84 -19.52
CA LYS A 362 -13.67 -1.11 -18.60
C LYS A 362 -14.41 -2.03 -17.61
N GLN A 363 -13.81 -3.17 -17.28
CA GLN A 363 -14.32 -4.02 -16.19
C GLN A 363 -14.13 -3.31 -14.85
N ALA A 364 -14.93 -3.70 -13.85
CA ALA A 364 -14.76 -3.19 -12.50
C ALA A 364 -13.36 -3.49 -11.98
N LEU A 365 -12.75 -2.52 -11.29
CA LEU A 365 -11.37 -2.62 -10.82
C LEU A 365 -11.17 -3.79 -9.86
N MET A 366 -12.08 -3.93 -8.90
CA MET A 366 -12.03 -5.01 -7.93
C MET A 366 -12.11 -6.39 -8.57
N ASP A 367 -13.05 -6.59 -9.49
CA ASP A 367 -13.19 -7.85 -10.21
C ASP A 367 -11.93 -8.15 -11.00
N SER A 368 -11.37 -7.14 -11.67
CA SER A 368 -10.14 -7.27 -12.44
C SER A 368 -8.99 -7.75 -11.57
N VAL A 369 -8.83 -7.21 -10.37
CA VAL A 369 -7.79 -7.64 -9.42
C VAL A 369 -8.08 -9.02 -8.86
N LEU A 370 -9.32 -9.31 -8.48
CA LEU A 370 -9.71 -10.60 -7.91
C LEU A 370 -9.47 -11.74 -8.91
N TRP A 371 -9.89 -11.58 -10.16
CA TRP A 371 -9.64 -12.56 -11.21
C TRP A 371 -8.15 -12.68 -11.56
N SER A 372 -7.40 -11.58 -11.50
CA SER A 372 -5.94 -11.61 -11.67
C SER A 372 -5.22 -12.33 -10.53
N LEU A 373 -5.72 -12.21 -9.30
CA LEU A 373 -5.24 -12.96 -8.14
C LEU A 373 -5.51 -14.46 -8.32
N VAL A 374 -6.73 -14.84 -8.73
CA VAL A 374 -7.07 -16.24 -9.04
C VAL A 374 -6.16 -16.77 -10.15
N LEU A 375 -5.97 -16.01 -11.24
CA LEU A 375 -5.09 -16.38 -12.34
C LEU A 375 -3.65 -16.56 -11.87
N THR A 376 -3.16 -15.71 -10.96
CA THR A 376 -1.82 -15.83 -10.36
C THR A 376 -1.65 -17.16 -9.65
N ILE A 377 -2.63 -17.57 -8.84
CA ILE A 377 -2.61 -18.85 -8.14
C ILE A 377 -2.65 -20.02 -9.13
N VAL A 378 -3.52 -19.96 -10.14
CA VAL A 378 -3.63 -20.99 -11.18
C VAL A 378 -2.31 -21.15 -11.95
N ILE A 379 -1.69 -20.05 -12.37
CA ILE A 379 -0.41 -20.05 -13.08
C ILE A 379 0.70 -20.60 -12.19
N ALA A 380 0.72 -20.24 -10.91
CA ALA A 380 1.71 -20.74 -9.96
C ALA A 380 1.57 -22.26 -9.78
N ILE A 381 0.35 -22.82 -9.82
CA ILE A 381 0.12 -24.28 -9.74
C ILE A 381 0.56 -24.99 -11.02
N VAL A 382 0.24 -24.42 -12.18
CA VAL A 382 0.48 -25.04 -13.50
C VAL A 382 1.96 -24.97 -13.90
N THR A 383 2.66 -23.89 -13.55
CA THR A 383 4.06 -23.69 -13.94
C THR A 383 4.99 -24.44 -12.98
N PRO A 384 5.77 -25.46 -13.42
CA PRO A 384 6.59 -26.27 -12.53
C PRO A 384 7.57 -25.46 -11.66
N ASP A 385 8.19 -24.43 -12.24
CA ASP A 385 9.14 -23.56 -11.55
C ASP A 385 8.51 -22.70 -10.44
N LEU A 386 7.21 -22.40 -10.57
CA LEU A 386 6.46 -21.59 -9.62
C LEU A 386 5.70 -22.44 -8.59
N ARG A 387 5.43 -23.72 -8.91
CA ARG A 387 4.67 -24.64 -8.06
C ARG A 387 5.27 -24.81 -6.67
N LYS A 388 6.60 -24.71 -6.55
CA LYS A 388 7.31 -24.75 -5.26
C LYS A 388 6.93 -23.60 -4.32
N TYR A 389 6.44 -22.48 -4.85
CA TYR A 389 5.98 -21.34 -4.04
C TYR A 389 4.52 -21.49 -3.60
N VAL A 390 3.74 -22.40 -4.20
CA VAL A 390 2.34 -22.66 -3.81
C VAL A 390 2.31 -23.59 -2.59
N THR A 391 2.64 -23.03 -1.44
CA THR A 391 2.51 -23.68 -0.13
C THR A 391 1.45 -22.96 0.69
N PHE A 392 0.82 -23.66 1.63
CA PHE A 392 -0.13 -23.04 2.56
C PHE A 392 0.49 -21.85 3.30
N GLU A 393 1.77 -21.99 3.69
CA GLU A 393 2.54 -20.92 4.33
C GLU A 393 2.70 -19.68 3.45
N ASN A 394 3.02 -19.85 2.16
CA ASN A 394 3.16 -18.71 1.25
C ASN A 394 1.81 -18.07 0.90
N LEU A 395 0.74 -18.84 0.79
CA LEU A 395 -0.61 -18.32 0.54
C LEU A 395 -1.08 -17.46 1.73
N VAL A 396 -0.99 -18.00 2.94
CA VAL A 396 -1.35 -17.29 4.16
C VAL A 396 -0.40 -16.12 4.42
N GLY A 397 0.89 -16.31 4.17
CA GLY A 397 1.92 -15.27 4.26
C GLY A 397 1.67 -14.11 3.31
N ALA A 398 1.26 -14.38 2.06
CA ALA A 398 0.92 -13.34 1.08
C ALA A 398 -0.27 -12.49 1.52
N VAL A 399 -1.33 -13.12 2.05
CA VAL A 399 -2.47 -12.39 2.62
C VAL A 399 -2.03 -11.56 3.83
N ALA A 400 -1.28 -12.17 4.75
CA ALA A 400 -0.82 -11.48 5.95
C ALA A 400 0.08 -10.29 5.63
N ASP A 401 1.01 -10.43 4.69
CA ASP A 401 1.90 -9.35 4.25
C ASP A 401 1.12 -8.25 3.52
N GLY A 402 0.16 -8.63 2.66
CA GLY A 402 -0.72 -7.69 1.97
C GLY A 402 -1.53 -6.83 2.94
N VAL A 403 -2.19 -7.46 3.92
CA VAL A 403 -2.94 -6.75 4.97
C VAL A 403 -2.02 -5.88 5.83
N LYS A 404 -0.85 -6.37 6.23
CA LYS A 404 0.10 -5.56 7.02
C LYS A 404 0.58 -4.32 6.28
N THR A 405 0.82 -4.45 4.98
CA THR A 405 1.30 -3.36 4.11
C THR A 405 0.18 -2.35 3.82
N SER A 406 -1.09 -2.75 3.84
CA SER A 406 -2.21 -1.85 3.59
C SER A 406 -2.64 -1.02 4.80
N ILE A 407 -2.38 -1.46 6.04
CA ILE A 407 -2.76 -0.73 7.27
C ILE A 407 -2.30 0.74 7.27
N PRO A 408 -1.02 1.08 7.00
CA PRO A 408 -0.60 2.48 7.02
C PRO A 408 -1.32 3.33 5.97
N LEU A 409 -1.65 2.76 4.81
CA LEU A 409 -2.41 3.46 3.77
C LEU A 409 -3.87 3.68 4.16
N LEU A 410 -4.50 2.69 4.80
CA LEU A 410 -5.87 2.79 5.31
C LEU A 410 -5.99 3.79 6.46
N LEU A 411 -5.00 3.85 7.35
CA LEU A 411 -4.95 4.86 8.40
C LEU A 411 -4.69 6.25 7.83
N ALA A 412 -3.77 6.36 6.86
CA ALA A 412 -3.48 7.63 6.20
C ALA A 412 -4.67 8.20 5.42
N SER A 413 -5.59 7.38 4.95
CA SER A 413 -6.82 7.85 4.28
C SER A 413 -7.97 8.13 5.24
N ALA A 414 -7.93 7.57 6.45
CA ALA A 414 -8.87 7.85 7.53
C ALA A 414 -8.50 9.11 8.34
N CYS A 415 -7.20 9.43 8.40
CA CYS A 415 -6.63 10.57 9.13
C CYS A 415 -6.65 11.83 8.28
#